data_AF-A0A537XA61-F1
#
_entry.id   AF-A0A537XA61-F1
#
_cell.length_a   1.000
_cell.length_b   1.000
_cell.length_c   1.000
_cell.angle_alpha   90.00
_cell.angle_beta   90.00
_cell.angle_gamma   90.00
#
_symmetry.space_group_name_H-M   'P 1'
#
loop_
_entity.id
_entity.type
_entity.pdbx_description
1 polymer ?
#
loop_
_entity_poly.entity_id
_entity_poly.type
_entity_poly.pdbx_seq_one_letter_code
_entity_poly.pdbx_strand_id
1 'polypeptide(L)'
;MMILTGKTIMSALRPPYPYGGEFVSQFLFALRLCWFPLLVSTVAFGYGAPGLQAANFLVLFGALDRLGGFFVLASIREFAPFVDAIVLAGVAGTAITADLGARKIREELDALQVLGVDPVKNLVVPRFLALMLVTGLFDIYALLFGIFGGVVATLVNGAPLGPFWATFFTNASTTDLWGSVLKTTMFGAIIAIVCCYKGMTASGGAEGVGRA
;
A
#
# COMPACT_ATOMS: atom_id res chain seq x y z
N MET A 1 -11.48 8.87 16.10
CA MET A 1 -11.38 8.01 14.89
C MET A 1 -12.73 7.62 14.31
N MET A 2 -13.61 6.86 15.00
CA MET A 2 -14.88 6.37 14.42
C MET A 2 -15.79 7.46 13.81
N ILE A 3 -15.93 8.62 14.47
CA ILE A 3 -16.74 9.74 13.96
C ILE A 3 -16.14 10.35 12.67
N LEU A 4 -14.81 10.35 12.57
CA LEU A 4 -14.09 10.94 11.44
C LEU A 4 -14.11 10.00 10.25
N THR A 5 -13.95 8.69 10.47
CA THR A 5 -14.16 7.65 9.45
C THR A 5 -15.58 7.72 8.86
N GLY A 6 -16.59 7.80 9.73
CA GLY A 6 -17.99 7.90 9.30
C GLY A 6 -18.26 9.16 8.48
N LYS A 7 -17.74 10.31 8.92
CA LYS A 7 -17.83 11.56 8.16
C LYS A 7 -17.08 11.50 6.83
N THR A 8 -15.88 10.94 6.77
CA THR A 8 -15.11 10.82 5.52
C THR A 8 -15.82 9.93 4.51
N ILE A 9 -16.36 8.77 4.93
CA ILE A 9 -17.11 7.87 4.05
C ILE A 9 -18.41 8.55 3.56
N MET A 10 -19.15 9.20 4.46
CA MET A 10 -20.39 9.89 4.13
C MET A 10 -20.15 11.11 3.21
N SER A 11 -19.05 11.83 3.43
CA SER A 11 -18.64 13.00 2.65
C SER A 11 -18.00 12.63 1.30
N ALA A 12 -17.38 11.45 1.19
CA ALA A 12 -16.87 10.92 -0.07
C ALA A 12 -18.02 10.58 -1.05
N LEU A 13 -19.20 10.22 -0.52
CA LEU A 13 -20.37 9.85 -1.32
C LEU A 13 -21.33 11.03 -1.60
N ARG A 14 -21.18 12.18 -0.93
CA ARG A 14 -22.11 13.32 -1.07
C ARG A 14 -21.53 14.45 -1.94
N PRO A 15 -22.19 14.83 -3.06
CA PRO A 15 -21.78 16.00 -3.87
C PRO A 15 -21.88 17.31 -3.06
N PRO A 16 -21.15 18.39 -3.43
CA PRO A 16 -20.28 18.56 -4.60
C PRO A 16 -18.87 17.97 -4.44
N TYR A 17 -18.20 17.69 -5.57
CA TYR A 17 -16.83 17.13 -5.67
C TYR A 17 -15.78 18.14 -6.16
N PRO A 18 -15.41 19.18 -5.39
CA PRO A 18 -14.38 20.15 -5.78
C PRO A 18 -12.93 19.60 -5.79
N TYR A 19 -12.72 18.28 -5.79
CA TYR A 19 -11.48 17.60 -5.38
C TYR A 19 -10.49 17.26 -6.50
N GLY A 20 -10.82 17.54 -7.76
CA GLY A 20 -10.06 17.00 -8.91
C GLY A 20 -8.57 17.33 -8.88
N GLY A 21 -8.20 18.57 -8.52
CA GLY A 21 -6.80 19.02 -8.48
C GLY A 21 -5.98 18.38 -7.36
N GLU A 22 -6.52 18.36 -6.13
CA GLU A 22 -5.83 17.73 -5.00
C GLU A 22 -5.76 16.20 -5.12
N PHE A 23 -6.78 15.56 -5.70
CA PHE A 23 -6.76 14.12 -5.94
C PHE A 23 -5.59 13.72 -6.86
N VAL A 24 -5.43 14.40 -8.00
CA VAL A 24 -4.36 14.10 -8.96
C VAL A 24 -2.98 14.41 -8.36
N SER A 25 -2.84 15.50 -7.62
CA SER A 25 -1.55 15.85 -7.01
C SER A 25 -1.13 14.82 -5.96
N GLN A 26 -2.06 14.36 -5.12
CA GLN A 26 -1.79 13.34 -4.10
C GLN A 26 -1.52 11.96 -4.73
N PHE A 27 -2.25 11.61 -5.79
CA PHE A 27 -1.99 10.39 -6.56
C PHE A 27 -0.57 10.37 -7.14
N LEU A 28 -0.18 11.45 -7.83
CA LEU A 28 1.16 11.56 -8.43
C LEU A 28 2.26 11.64 -7.37
N PHE A 29 1.99 12.32 -6.24
CA PHE A 29 2.94 12.40 -5.13
C PHE A 29 3.23 11.01 -4.55
N ALA A 30 2.18 10.23 -4.23
CA ALA A 30 2.34 8.88 -3.72
C ALA A 30 3.05 7.97 -4.74
N LEU A 31 2.72 8.10 -6.03
CA LEU A 31 3.35 7.31 -7.09
C LEU A 31 4.85 7.61 -7.20
N ARG A 32 5.25 8.89 -7.15
CA ARG A 32 6.65 9.32 -7.27
C ARG A 32 7.50 8.95 -6.06
N LEU A 33 6.94 8.93 -4.86
CA LEU A 33 7.70 8.61 -3.64
C LEU A 33 7.81 7.10 -3.40
N CYS A 34 6.75 6.33 -3.68
CA CYS A 34 6.64 4.94 -3.23
C CYS A 34 7.21 3.90 -4.21
N TRP A 35 7.32 4.18 -5.50
CA TRP A 35 7.72 3.17 -6.50
C TRP A 35 9.09 2.53 -6.23
N PHE A 36 10.08 3.34 -5.81
CA PHE A 36 11.45 2.87 -5.59
C PHE A 36 11.59 2.08 -4.28
N PRO A 37 11.14 2.58 -3.11
CA PRO A 37 11.11 1.79 -1.88
C PRO A 37 10.33 0.49 -2.05
N LEU A 38 9.17 0.54 -2.72
CA LEU A 38 8.33 -0.62 -2.92
C LEU A 38 9.03 -1.69 -3.78
N LEU A 39 9.71 -1.29 -4.85
CA LEU A 39 10.50 -2.21 -5.67
C LEU A 39 11.54 -2.94 -4.81
N VAL A 40 12.34 -2.20 -4.05
CA VAL A 40 13.44 -2.78 -3.25
C VAL A 40 12.87 -3.71 -2.17
N SER A 41 11.84 -3.27 -1.45
CA SER A 41 11.20 -4.07 -0.40
C SER A 41 10.58 -5.34 -0.95
N THR A 42 9.85 -5.27 -2.06
CA THR A 42 9.13 -6.44 -2.57
C THR A 42 10.06 -7.47 -3.22
N VAL A 43 11.13 -7.04 -3.89
CA VAL A 43 12.16 -7.97 -4.37
C VAL A 43 12.86 -8.67 -3.20
N ALA A 44 13.24 -7.91 -2.16
CA ALA A 44 13.92 -8.48 -0.99
C ALA A 44 13.03 -9.48 -0.23
N PHE A 45 11.76 -9.10 0.02
CA PHE A 45 10.80 -9.99 0.67
C PHE A 45 10.47 -11.20 -0.19
N GLY A 46 10.25 -11.02 -1.49
CA GLY A 46 9.98 -12.09 -2.45
C GLY A 46 11.12 -13.09 -2.56
N TYR A 47 12.37 -12.62 -2.61
CA TYR A 47 13.55 -13.48 -2.63
C TYR A 47 13.74 -14.25 -1.31
N GLY A 48 13.59 -13.56 -0.17
CA GLY A 48 13.88 -14.13 1.14
C GLY A 48 12.85 -15.18 1.61
N ALA A 49 11.65 -14.73 1.96
CA ALA A 49 10.69 -15.58 2.67
C ALA A 49 10.01 -16.63 1.76
N PRO A 50 9.26 -16.25 0.69
CA PRO A 50 8.63 -17.23 -0.19
C PRO A 50 9.61 -17.84 -1.21
N GLY A 51 10.78 -17.25 -1.42
CA GLY A 51 11.84 -17.77 -2.29
C GLY A 51 12.75 -18.76 -1.56
N LEU A 52 13.75 -18.25 -0.83
CA LEU A 52 14.79 -19.05 -0.18
C LEU A 52 14.25 -19.95 0.94
N GLN A 53 13.40 -19.44 1.84
CA GLN A 53 12.89 -20.24 2.95
C GLN A 53 12.02 -21.39 2.42
N ALA A 54 11.13 -21.10 1.48
CA ALA A 54 10.28 -22.11 0.86
C ALA A 54 11.09 -23.14 0.07
N ALA A 55 12.13 -22.71 -0.65
CA ALA A 55 13.04 -23.61 -1.36
C ALA A 55 13.68 -24.61 -0.40
N ASN A 56 14.26 -24.13 0.71
CA ASN A 56 14.89 -24.99 1.71
C ASN A 56 13.90 -26.01 2.29
N PHE A 57 12.64 -25.61 2.53
CA PHE A 57 11.61 -26.54 2.97
C PHE A 57 11.28 -27.59 1.90
N LEU A 58 11.10 -27.19 0.64
CA LEU A 58 10.73 -28.09 -0.45
C LEU A 58 11.87 -29.05 -0.84
N VAL A 59 13.13 -28.65 -0.67
CA VAL A 59 14.30 -29.51 -0.82
C VAL A 59 14.22 -30.69 0.14
N LEU A 60 13.82 -30.47 1.40
CA LEU A 60 13.68 -31.54 2.40
C LEU A 60 12.63 -32.59 2.01
N PHE A 61 11.61 -32.18 1.27
CA PHE A 61 10.55 -33.07 0.75
C PHE A 61 10.84 -33.59 -0.67
N GLY A 62 11.96 -33.22 -1.28
CA GLY A 62 12.29 -33.57 -2.67
C GLY A 62 11.33 -32.99 -3.71
N ALA A 63 10.56 -31.96 -3.36
CA ALA A 63 9.49 -31.38 -4.17
C ALA A 63 9.82 -29.97 -4.69
N LEU A 64 11.09 -29.73 -5.01
CA LEU A 64 11.61 -28.41 -5.41
C LEU A 64 10.89 -27.85 -6.66
N ASP A 65 10.41 -28.73 -7.54
CA ASP A 65 9.61 -28.38 -8.72
C ASP A 65 8.28 -27.68 -8.39
N ARG A 66 7.78 -27.80 -7.14
CA ARG A 66 6.52 -27.18 -6.68
C ARG A 66 6.68 -25.79 -6.07
N LEU A 67 7.90 -25.25 -6.07
CA LEU A 67 8.21 -23.94 -5.50
C LEU A 67 7.37 -22.83 -6.13
N GLY A 68 7.16 -22.86 -7.45
CA GLY A 68 6.32 -21.86 -8.13
C GLY A 68 4.88 -21.81 -7.63
N GLY A 69 4.29 -22.97 -7.34
CA GLY A 69 2.94 -23.06 -6.75
C GLY A 69 2.87 -22.51 -5.32
N PHE A 70 3.87 -22.85 -4.48
CA PHE A 70 3.96 -22.26 -3.13
C PHE A 70 4.16 -20.75 -3.18
N PHE A 71 4.98 -20.28 -4.13
CA PHE A 71 5.25 -18.87 -4.34
C PHE A 71 3.97 -18.10 -4.67
N VAL A 72 3.09 -18.64 -5.52
CA VAL A 72 1.77 -18.05 -5.78
C VAL A 72 0.96 -17.92 -4.49
N LEU A 73 0.85 -19.00 -3.72
CA LEU A 73 0.03 -19.02 -2.52
C LEU A 73 0.52 -18.05 -1.44
N ALA A 74 1.84 -17.98 -1.23
CA ALA A 74 2.43 -17.14 -0.20
C ALA A 74 2.61 -15.69 -0.67
N SER A 75 3.25 -15.50 -1.83
CA SER A 75 3.64 -14.17 -2.31
C SER A 75 2.43 -13.39 -2.81
N ILE A 76 1.58 -13.99 -3.66
CA ILE A 76 0.46 -13.27 -4.28
C ILE A 76 -0.66 -13.00 -3.28
N ARG A 77 -0.99 -13.97 -2.42
CA ARG A 77 -2.17 -13.83 -1.53
C ARG A 77 -1.91 -13.00 -0.28
N GLU A 78 -0.67 -13.01 0.22
CA GLU A 78 -0.36 -12.47 1.55
C GLU A 78 0.83 -11.49 1.55
N PHE A 79 2.02 -11.91 1.11
CA PHE A 79 3.21 -11.06 1.29
C PHE A 79 3.21 -9.79 0.45
N ALA A 80 2.77 -9.84 -0.81
CA ALA A 80 2.73 -8.65 -1.66
C ALA A 80 1.78 -7.56 -1.10
N PRO A 81 0.52 -7.87 -0.72
CA PRO A 81 -0.36 -6.92 -0.06
C PRO A 81 0.20 -6.35 1.25
N PHE A 82 0.89 -7.20 2.02
CA PHE A 82 1.44 -6.82 3.31
C PHE A 82 2.62 -5.84 3.17
N VAL A 83 3.55 -6.12 2.26
CA VAL A 83 4.70 -5.25 1.99
C VAL A 83 4.22 -3.92 1.41
N ASP A 84 3.28 -3.95 0.47
CA ASP A 84 2.69 -2.74 -0.11
C ASP A 84 2.07 -1.84 0.96
N ALA A 85 1.25 -2.39 1.85
CA ALA A 85 0.63 -1.65 2.93
C ALA A 85 1.64 -1.00 3.88
N ILE A 86 2.72 -1.71 4.26
CA ILE A 86 3.75 -1.18 5.16
C ILE A 86 4.52 -0.05 4.49
N VAL A 87 4.95 -0.23 3.24
CA VAL A 87 5.71 0.78 2.52
C VAL A 87 4.86 2.03 2.30
N LEU A 88 3.60 1.88 1.88
CA LEU A 88 2.73 3.04 1.70
C LEU A 88 2.42 3.75 3.03
N ALA A 89 2.19 3.02 4.11
CA ALA A 89 2.00 3.62 5.43
C ALA A 89 3.25 4.40 5.89
N GLY A 90 4.44 3.85 5.65
CA GLY A 90 5.70 4.45 6.07
C GLY A 90 6.13 5.66 5.22
N VAL A 91 5.85 5.66 3.92
CA VAL A 91 6.35 6.69 2.98
C VAL A 91 5.27 7.71 2.65
N ALA A 92 4.17 7.29 2.03
CA ALA A 92 3.09 8.20 1.65
C ALA A 92 2.26 8.63 2.87
N GLY A 93 1.99 7.70 3.79
CA GLY A 93 1.23 7.96 5.00
C GLY A 93 1.89 9.00 5.90
N THR A 94 3.19 8.87 6.17
CA THR A 94 3.94 9.83 7.00
C THR A 94 4.01 11.21 6.36
N ALA A 95 4.21 11.29 5.04
CA ALA A 95 4.20 12.55 4.31
C ALA A 95 2.84 13.25 4.38
N ILE A 96 1.74 12.48 4.28
CA ILE A 96 0.37 13.00 4.43
C ILE A 96 0.13 13.51 5.86
N THR A 97 0.54 12.74 6.88
CA THR A 97 0.44 13.15 8.29
C THR A 97 1.22 14.44 8.54
N ALA A 98 2.44 14.53 8.03
CA ALA A 98 3.31 15.70 8.19
C ALA A 98 2.74 16.95 7.51
N ASP A 99 2.21 16.83 6.29
CA ASP A 99 1.58 17.95 5.57
C ASP A 99 0.31 18.45 6.29
N LEU A 100 -0.59 17.56 6.71
CA LEU A 100 -1.77 17.96 7.49
C LEU A 100 -1.41 18.55 8.85
N GLY A 101 -0.41 17.97 9.54
CA GLY A 101 0.07 18.48 10.81
C GLY A 101 0.71 19.87 10.70
N ALA A 102 1.48 20.12 9.65
CA ALA A 102 2.04 21.43 9.36
C ALA A 102 0.94 22.47 9.10
N ARG A 103 -0.10 22.13 8.32
CA ARG A 103 -1.26 23.00 8.09
C ARG A 103 -2.07 23.26 9.36
N LYS A 104 -2.16 22.27 10.26
CA LYS A 104 -2.82 22.45 11.55
C LYS A 104 -2.09 23.46 12.44
N ILE A 105 -0.76 23.40 12.51
CA ILE A 105 0.04 24.33 13.34
C ILE A 105 0.04 25.75 12.79
N ARG A 106 -0.05 25.90 11.47
CA ARG A 106 -0.19 27.20 10.80
C ARG A 106 -1.61 27.76 10.87
N GLU A 107 -2.51 27.11 11.61
CA GLU A 107 -3.94 27.46 11.72
C GLU A 107 -4.70 27.50 10.39
N GLU A 108 -4.13 26.95 9.30
CA GLU A 108 -4.77 26.93 7.98
C GLU A 108 -6.06 26.08 7.99
N LEU A 109 -6.07 24.98 8.76
CA LEU A 109 -7.26 24.14 8.92
C LEU A 109 -8.40 24.86 9.64
N ASP A 110 -8.06 25.73 10.60
CA ASP A 110 -9.05 26.50 11.37
C ASP A 110 -9.53 27.71 10.55
N ALA A 111 -8.65 28.33 9.77
CA ALA A 111 -9.02 29.35 8.79
C ALA A 111 -10.03 28.84 7.76
N LEU A 112 -9.85 27.61 7.25
CA LEU A 112 -10.84 26.98 6.35
C LEU A 112 -12.22 26.86 7.01
N GLN A 113 -12.28 26.49 8.29
CA GLN A 113 -13.55 26.38 9.01
C GLN A 113 -14.23 27.74 9.18
N VAL A 114 -13.46 28.81 9.44
CA VAL A 114 -13.98 30.19 9.53
C VAL A 114 -14.53 30.66 8.18
N LEU A 115 -13.91 30.24 7.07
CA LEU A 115 -14.38 30.51 5.71
C LEU A 115 -15.61 29.67 5.31
N GLY A 116 -16.15 28.84 6.21
CA GLY A 116 -17.29 27.96 5.94
C GLY A 116 -16.94 26.74 5.07
N VAL A 117 -15.65 26.45 4.90
CA VAL A 117 -15.15 25.32 4.10
C VAL A 117 -14.82 24.15 5.01
N ASP A 118 -15.46 23.00 4.78
CA ASP A 118 -15.17 21.79 5.57
C ASP A 118 -13.80 21.17 5.18
N PRO A 119 -12.79 21.19 6.08
CA PRO A 119 -11.47 20.66 5.79
C PRO A 119 -11.47 19.14 5.60
N VAL A 120 -12.43 18.41 6.19
CA VAL A 120 -12.54 16.96 6.00
C VAL A 120 -12.94 16.67 4.57
N LYS A 121 -13.92 17.41 4.04
CA LYS A 121 -14.36 17.27 2.66
C LYS A 121 -13.25 17.63 1.70
N ASN A 122 -12.58 18.77 1.91
CA ASN A 122 -11.62 19.30 0.93
C ASN A 122 -10.23 18.69 0.96
N LEU A 123 -9.75 18.19 2.10
CA LEU A 123 -8.38 17.68 2.23
C LEU A 123 -8.33 16.17 2.48
N VAL A 124 -9.24 15.63 3.31
CA VAL A 124 -9.18 14.22 3.74
C VAL A 124 -9.78 13.28 2.69
N VAL A 125 -10.92 13.64 2.11
CA VAL A 125 -11.59 12.83 1.07
C VAL A 125 -10.72 12.63 -0.19
N PRO A 126 -10.10 13.65 -0.81
CA PRO A 126 -9.23 13.43 -1.98
C PRO A 126 -8.07 12.49 -1.67
N ARG A 127 -7.45 12.62 -0.49
CA ARG A 127 -6.33 11.77 -0.06
C ARG A 127 -6.76 10.33 0.16
N PHE A 128 -7.94 10.13 0.76
CA PHE A 128 -8.54 8.81 0.94
C PHE A 128 -8.76 8.10 -0.40
N LEU A 129 -9.37 8.78 -1.37
CA LEU A 129 -9.60 8.21 -2.70
C LEU A 129 -8.29 7.97 -3.46
N ALA A 130 -7.34 8.91 -3.37
CA ALA A 130 -6.04 8.78 -4.03
C ALA A 130 -5.28 7.57 -3.50
N LEU A 131 -5.15 7.41 -2.18
CA LEU A 131 -4.41 6.29 -1.59
C LEU A 131 -5.07 4.94 -1.85
N MET A 132 -6.40 4.84 -1.82
CA MET A 132 -7.09 3.58 -2.17
C MET A 132 -6.79 3.13 -3.60
N LEU A 133 -6.79 4.05 -4.55
CA LEU A 133 -6.49 3.73 -5.95
C LEU A 133 -5.00 3.44 -6.16
N VAL A 134 -4.13 4.19 -5.49
CA VAL A 134 -2.68 4.02 -5.60
C VAL A 134 -2.23 2.68 -5.00
N THR A 135 -2.73 2.25 -3.83
CA THR A 135 -2.39 0.93 -3.28
C THR A 135 -2.86 -0.21 -4.18
N GLY A 136 -4.08 -0.13 -4.71
CA GLY A 136 -4.60 -1.15 -5.63
C GLY A 136 -3.73 -1.29 -6.90
N LEU A 137 -3.21 -0.18 -7.43
CA LEU A 137 -2.29 -0.19 -8.58
C LEU A 137 -0.89 -0.67 -8.20
N PHE A 138 -0.39 -0.28 -7.03
CA PHE A 138 0.91 -0.72 -6.54
C PHE A 138 0.95 -2.19 -6.16
N ASP A 139 -0.17 -2.82 -5.82
CA ASP A 139 -0.25 -4.26 -5.62
C ASP A 139 0.22 -5.04 -6.86
N ILE A 140 -0.27 -4.67 -8.05
CA ILE A 140 0.15 -5.30 -9.31
C ILE A 140 1.65 -5.12 -9.53
N TYR A 141 2.16 -3.93 -9.22
CA TYR A 141 3.59 -3.65 -9.29
C TYR A 141 4.38 -4.51 -8.31
N ALA A 142 3.95 -4.60 -7.05
CA ALA A 142 4.55 -5.44 -6.02
C ALA A 142 4.56 -6.92 -6.45
N LEU A 143 3.46 -7.43 -7.01
CA LEU A 143 3.38 -8.80 -7.52
C LEU A 143 4.43 -9.09 -8.60
N LEU A 144 4.59 -8.20 -9.58
CA LEU A 144 5.58 -8.37 -10.66
C LEU A 144 7.02 -8.45 -10.12
N PHE A 145 7.39 -7.53 -9.22
CA PHE A 145 8.74 -7.51 -8.63
C PHE A 145 8.94 -8.62 -7.59
N GLY A 146 7.88 -9.05 -6.91
CA GLY A 146 7.88 -10.21 -6.02
C GLY A 146 8.23 -11.48 -6.79
N ILE A 147 7.55 -11.73 -7.91
CA ILE A 147 7.83 -12.87 -8.81
C ILE A 147 9.28 -12.85 -9.27
N PHE A 148 9.82 -11.67 -9.60
CA PHE A 148 11.24 -11.55 -9.97
C PHE A 148 12.17 -12.01 -8.83
N GLY A 149 11.88 -11.65 -7.58
CA GLY A 149 12.59 -12.17 -6.41
C GLY A 149 12.51 -13.70 -6.28
N GLY A 150 11.35 -14.30 -6.54
CA GLY A 150 11.17 -15.76 -6.55
C GLY A 150 11.95 -16.48 -7.66
N VAL A 151 12.01 -15.88 -8.86
CA VAL A 151 12.81 -16.37 -9.98
C VAL A 151 14.30 -16.35 -9.64
N VAL A 152 14.79 -15.28 -9.00
CA VAL A 152 16.18 -15.23 -8.54
C VAL A 152 16.46 -16.30 -7.49
N ALA A 153 15.53 -16.53 -6.55
CA ALA A 153 15.69 -17.58 -5.54
C ALA A 153 15.76 -18.99 -6.14
N THR A 154 14.94 -19.28 -7.17
CA THR A 154 14.99 -20.59 -7.86
C THR A 154 16.31 -20.81 -8.59
N LEU A 155 16.86 -19.78 -9.24
CA LEU A 155 18.17 -19.84 -9.87
C LEU A 155 19.30 -20.10 -8.86
N VAL A 156 19.25 -19.46 -7.69
CA VAL A 156 20.24 -19.67 -6.62
C VAL A 156 20.22 -21.10 -6.08
N ASN A 157 19.04 -21.73 -6.04
CA ASN A 157 18.87 -23.12 -5.60
C ASN A 157 19.16 -24.15 -6.71
N GLY A 158 19.61 -23.73 -7.89
CA GLY A 158 19.95 -24.63 -9.01
C GLY A 158 18.75 -25.32 -9.65
N ALA A 159 17.53 -24.81 -9.41
CA ALA A 159 16.30 -25.38 -9.93
C ALA A 159 16.04 -24.94 -11.38
N PRO A 160 15.54 -25.82 -12.26
CA PRO A 160 15.11 -25.42 -13.59
C PRO A 160 13.89 -24.49 -13.52
N LEU A 161 13.93 -23.41 -14.32
CA LEU A 161 12.85 -22.42 -14.38
C LEU A 161 11.55 -22.95 -15.02
N GLY A 162 11.64 -24.02 -15.82
CA GLY A 162 10.48 -24.62 -16.50
C GLY A 162 9.39 -25.10 -15.53
N PRO A 163 9.71 -26.00 -14.58
CA PRO A 163 8.78 -26.43 -13.54
C PRO A 163 8.25 -25.30 -12.66
N PHE A 164 9.07 -24.28 -12.38
CA PHE A 164 8.63 -23.10 -11.65
C PHE A 164 7.48 -22.38 -12.36
N TRP A 165 7.65 -22.04 -13.64
CA TRP A 165 6.58 -21.39 -14.41
C TRP A 165 5.37 -22.29 -14.62
N ALA A 166 5.56 -23.58 -14.87
CA ALA A 166 4.46 -24.53 -15.02
C ALA A 166 3.60 -24.61 -13.75
N THR A 167 4.22 -24.70 -12.58
CA THR A 167 3.51 -24.75 -11.30
C THR A 167 2.95 -23.40 -10.88
N PHE A 168 3.60 -22.31 -11.25
CA PHE A 168 3.12 -20.95 -11.06
C PHE A 168 1.81 -20.72 -11.83
N PHE A 169 1.78 -20.96 -13.15
CA PHE A 169 0.58 -20.73 -13.96
C PHE A 169 -0.58 -21.69 -13.65
N THR A 170 -0.28 -22.92 -13.20
CA THR A 170 -1.34 -23.87 -12.81
C THR A 170 -1.97 -23.53 -11.45
N ASN A 171 -1.26 -22.86 -10.55
CA ASN A 171 -1.80 -22.44 -9.25
C ASN A 171 -2.28 -20.99 -9.23
N ALA A 172 -1.81 -20.14 -10.16
CA ALA A 172 -2.23 -18.75 -10.26
C ALA A 172 -3.70 -18.68 -10.70
N SER A 173 -4.58 -18.33 -9.77
CA SER A 173 -5.99 -18.06 -10.06
C SER A 173 -6.24 -16.56 -10.21
N THR A 174 -7.15 -16.20 -11.13
CA THR A 174 -7.64 -14.83 -11.27
C THR A 174 -8.34 -14.36 -9.99
N THR A 175 -8.94 -15.29 -9.22
CA THR A 175 -9.55 -14.98 -7.92
C THR A 175 -8.55 -14.48 -6.90
N ASP A 176 -7.31 -14.98 -6.95
CA ASP A 176 -6.27 -14.62 -6.00
C ASP A 176 -5.74 -13.20 -6.30
N LEU A 177 -5.63 -12.87 -7.58
CA LEU A 177 -5.27 -11.52 -8.03
C LEU A 177 -6.33 -10.50 -7.60
N TRP A 178 -7.61 -10.76 -7.87
CA TRP A 178 -8.69 -9.86 -7.45
C TRP A 178 -8.82 -9.76 -5.93
N GLY A 179 -8.61 -10.87 -5.22
CA GLY A 179 -8.57 -10.89 -3.76
C GLY A 179 -7.43 -10.03 -3.19
N SER A 180 -6.24 -10.10 -3.80
CA SER A 180 -5.07 -9.28 -3.46
C SER A 180 -5.37 -7.79 -3.63
N VAL A 181 -5.86 -7.40 -4.81
CA VAL A 181 -6.17 -5.99 -5.13
C VAL A 181 -7.27 -5.44 -4.21
N LEU A 182 -8.29 -6.23 -3.90
CA LEU A 182 -9.35 -5.80 -2.99
C LEU A 182 -8.81 -5.61 -1.57
N LYS A 183 -7.97 -6.52 -1.06
CA LYS A 183 -7.30 -6.37 0.24
C LYS A 183 -6.42 -5.11 0.28
N THR A 184 -5.58 -4.87 -0.72
CA THR A 184 -4.69 -3.68 -0.75
C THR A 184 -5.47 -2.38 -0.88
N THR A 185 -6.58 -2.37 -1.61
CA THR A 185 -7.49 -1.21 -1.65
C THR A 185 -8.04 -0.92 -0.24
N MET A 186 -8.45 -1.95 0.51
CA MET A 186 -8.90 -1.77 1.90
C MET A 186 -7.77 -1.30 2.83
N PHE A 187 -6.54 -1.79 2.65
CA PHE A 187 -5.39 -1.30 3.42
C PHE A 187 -5.11 0.17 3.12
N GLY A 188 -5.14 0.59 1.85
CA GLY A 188 -5.00 1.99 1.46
C GLY A 188 -6.06 2.89 2.10
N ALA A 189 -7.30 2.41 2.17
CA ALA A 189 -8.40 3.10 2.84
C ALA A 189 -8.09 3.34 4.34
N ILE A 190 -7.64 2.30 5.03
CA ILE A 190 -7.30 2.34 6.46
C ILE A 190 -6.12 3.28 6.70
N ILE A 191 -5.04 3.14 5.92
CA ILE A 191 -3.83 3.97 6.02
C ILE A 191 -4.20 5.44 5.86
N ALA A 192 -4.97 5.79 4.82
CA ALA A 192 -5.36 7.16 4.56
C ALA A 192 -6.14 7.79 5.72
N ILE A 193 -7.10 7.06 6.28
CA ILE A 193 -7.91 7.53 7.42
C ILE A 193 -7.02 7.73 8.65
N VAL A 194 -6.14 6.78 8.93
CA VAL A 194 -5.26 6.82 10.11
C VAL A 194 -4.30 8.00 10.03
N CYS A 195 -3.63 8.18 8.89
CA CYS A 195 -2.68 9.27 8.66
C CYS A 195 -3.38 10.64 8.69
N CYS A 196 -4.54 10.77 8.03
CA CYS A 196 -5.29 12.03 8.04
C CYS A 196 -5.80 12.39 9.44
N TYR A 197 -6.27 11.40 10.21
CA TYR A 197 -6.69 11.63 11.59
C TYR A 197 -5.51 12.14 12.43
N LYS A 198 -4.38 11.43 12.38
CA LYS A 198 -3.17 11.80 13.14
C LYS A 198 -2.68 13.20 12.77
N GLY A 199 -2.63 13.52 11.48
CA GLY A 199 -2.23 14.85 10.99
C GLY A 199 -3.15 15.97 11.46
N MET A 200 -4.47 15.79 11.44
CA MET A 200 -5.40 16.82 11.92
C MET A 200 -5.42 17.00 13.44
N THR A 201 -5.05 15.96 14.19
CA THR A 201 -4.97 16.00 15.66
C THR A 201 -3.58 16.35 16.19
N ALA A 202 -2.62 16.66 15.32
CA ALA A 202 -1.28 17.06 15.74
C ALA A 202 -1.33 18.37 16.55
N SER A 203 -0.60 18.41 17.67
CA SER A 203 -0.58 19.54 18.61
C SER A 203 0.80 19.69 19.25
N GLY A 204 1.18 20.90 19.64
CA GLY A 204 2.47 21.16 20.33
C GLY A 204 3.61 21.56 19.40
N GLY A 205 3.32 22.29 18.31
CA GLY A 205 4.33 22.81 17.39
C GLY A 205 5.04 21.72 16.57
N ALA A 206 6.19 22.03 16.01
CA ALA A 206 6.91 21.14 15.09
C ALA A 206 7.24 19.76 15.69
N GLU A 207 7.53 19.71 16.99
CA GLU A 207 7.75 18.47 17.74
C GLU A 207 6.47 17.60 17.78
N GLY A 208 5.31 18.24 17.93
CA GLY A 208 4.01 17.60 17.89
C GLY A 208 3.70 16.89 16.57
N VAL A 209 4.19 17.42 15.44
CA VAL A 209 4.07 16.75 14.12
C VAL A 209 5.00 15.57 14.01
N GLY A 210 6.23 15.67 14.53
CA GLY A 210 7.15 14.54 14.54
C GLY A 210 6.66 13.37 15.39
N ARG A 211 5.83 13.63 16.41
CA ARG A 211 5.22 12.60 17.28
C ARG A 211 3.94 11.98 16.73
N ALA A 212 3.27 12.64 15.78
CA ALA A 212 1.94 12.25 15.29
C ALA A 212 2.01 11.22 14.16
#